data_AF-A0A8T3P9T4-F1
#
_entry.id   AF-A0A8T3P9T4-F1
#
_cell.length_a   1.000
_cell.length_b   1.000
_cell.length_c   1.000
_cell.angle_alpha   90.00
_cell.angle_beta   90.00
_cell.angle_gamma   90.00
#
_symmetry.space_group_name_H-M   'P 1'
#
loop_
_entity.id
_entity.type
_entity.pdbx_description
1 polymer ?
#
loop_
_entity_poly.entity_id
_entity_poly.type
_entity_poly.pdbx_seq_one_letter_code
_entity_poly.pdbx_strand_id
1 'polypeptide(L)'
;MLDPQLLDLDTALGPFRRRLWLRRVVRDAASFAAVVAALELALAVAARAFPLEWHAPAAGFLLLAGVLGLLVDVVRVRPTMAETALALDQERQLGDRVSTALAIAARWPEFSLAPEVATDDDLEVASLLDEHAAQERIVRLQRRDALHAVRTADPRAFRPRLRRRAALVAVVATVLLLPALLLPNPQSDVIAERQQLRETADREAERLEETARELGEGRTAPDPRAEVSDELRRLARELRDRPEDLETQLARLGSLEDALRAQLDPANEQRAAALTSLARESSRLATGQDTNPNGDAAEAAEDLEELADRLDEMTEEEQRELGAQLAGLSSLARQGGPDAQGALRDATQALAEGDVDAARDALRRLGDSLGRGAEQVDVQRDLARAASELQDARRNLANAGQQGQGQGQGQGQGQGQGQGQGQGQG
;
A
#
# COMPACT_ATOMS: atom_id res chain seq x y z
N MET A 1 -1.30 -27.41 -61.61
CA MET A 1 -0.13 -26.71 -61.04
C MET A 1 -0.18 -25.26 -61.49
N LEU A 2 0.31 -24.28 -60.73
CA LEU A 2 0.37 -22.88 -61.21
C LEU A 2 1.43 -22.74 -62.31
N ASP A 3 1.22 -21.78 -63.22
CA ASP A 3 2.20 -21.42 -64.24
C ASP A 3 3.55 -21.02 -63.60
N PRO A 4 4.69 -21.63 -64.00
CA PRO A 4 6.03 -21.25 -63.50
C PRO A 4 6.35 -19.77 -63.71
N GLN A 5 5.84 -19.10 -64.74
CA GLN A 5 6.10 -17.68 -64.98
C GLN A 5 5.44 -16.79 -63.93
N LEU A 6 4.27 -17.18 -63.41
CA LEU A 6 3.60 -16.47 -62.31
C LEU A 6 4.32 -16.67 -60.98
N LEU A 7 4.88 -17.86 -60.74
CA LEU A 7 5.71 -18.13 -59.56
C LEU A 7 7.02 -17.32 -59.58
N ASP A 8 7.65 -17.22 -60.75
CA ASP A 8 8.83 -16.38 -60.97
C ASP A 8 8.53 -14.88 -60.77
N LEU A 9 7.33 -14.43 -61.18
CA LEU A 9 6.89 -13.06 -60.97
C LEU A 9 6.61 -12.76 -59.48
N ASP A 10 5.96 -13.68 -58.78
CA ASP A 10 5.68 -13.57 -57.34
C ASP A 10 6.97 -13.51 -56.50
N THR A 11 7.94 -14.38 -56.82
CA THR A 11 9.25 -14.38 -56.18
C THR A 11 10.03 -13.10 -56.47
N ALA A 12 10.00 -12.60 -57.71
CA ALA A 12 10.66 -11.35 -58.09
C ALA A 12 10.03 -10.10 -57.43
N LEU A 13 8.73 -10.11 -57.15
CA LEU A 13 8.03 -9.02 -56.45
C LEU A 13 8.22 -9.03 -54.92
N GLY A 14 8.60 -10.17 -54.34
CA GLY A 14 8.80 -10.34 -52.89
C GLY A 14 9.67 -9.26 -52.22
N PRO A 15 10.87 -8.93 -52.74
CA PRO A 15 11.72 -7.87 -52.21
C PRO A 15 11.09 -6.47 -52.27
N PHE A 16 10.36 -6.16 -53.35
CA PHE A 16 9.67 -4.88 -53.53
C PHE A 16 8.49 -4.74 -52.55
N ARG A 17 7.73 -5.81 -52.34
CA ARG A 17 6.65 -5.87 -51.33
C ARG A 17 7.17 -5.56 -49.93
N ARG A 18 8.30 -6.17 -49.54
CA ARG A 18 8.93 -5.92 -48.23
C ARG A 18 9.36 -4.46 -48.07
N ARG A 19 9.93 -3.83 -49.11
CA ARG A 19 10.38 -2.42 -49.06
C ARG A 19 9.21 -1.44 -49.05
N LEU A 20 8.15 -1.72 -49.81
CA LEU A 20 6.92 -0.92 -49.78
C LEU A 20 6.25 -1.00 -48.40
N TRP A 21 6.19 -2.20 -47.82
CA TRP A 21 5.69 -2.40 -46.46
C TRP A 21 6.52 -1.62 -45.43
N LEU A 22 7.85 -1.74 -45.46
CA LEU A 22 8.75 -0.96 -44.59
C LEU A 22 8.55 0.56 -44.76
N ARG A 23 8.37 1.06 -45.99
CA ARG A 23 8.11 2.48 -46.24
C ARG A 23 6.82 2.95 -45.58
N ARG A 24 5.74 2.15 -45.63
CA ARG A 24 4.46 2.49 -44.98
C ARG A 24 4.59 2.42 -43.45
N VAL A 25 5.18 1.35 -42.92
CA VAL A 25 5.43 1.18 -41.48
C VAL A 25 6.26 2.33 -40.91
N VAL A 26 7.39 2.70 -41.53
CA VAL A 26 8.24 3.80 -41.05
C VAL A 26 7.52 5.15 -41.07
N ARG A 27 6.65 5.37 -42.06
CA ARG A 27 5.86 6.60 -42.18
C ARG A 27 4.83 6.72 -41.05
N ASP A 28 4.15 5.61 -40.75
CA ASP A 28 3.06 5.58 -39.80
C ASP A 28 3.61 5.51 -38.37
N ALA A 29 4.74 4.81 -38.15
CA ALA A 29 5.51 4.82 -36.91
C ALA A 29 5.91 6.23 -36.44
N ALA A 30 6.32 7.11 -37.35
CA ALA A 30 6.63 8.50 -37.01
C ALA A 30 5.38 9.28 -36.51
N SER A 31 4.19 8.92 -37.00
CA SER A 31 2.93 9.53 -36.56
C SER A 31 2.51 8.99 -35.19
N PHE A 32 2.60 7.68 -34.98
CA PHE A 32 2.36 7.06 -33.65
C PHE A 32 3.31 7.61 -32.59
N ALA A 33 4.61 7.70 -32.89
CA ALA A 33 5.59 8.28 -31.97
C ALA A 33 5.26 9.73 -31.60
N ALA A 34 4.81 10.54 -32.56
CA ALA A 34 4.39 11.92 -32.30
C ALA A 34 3.16 12.00 -31.41
N VAL A 35 2.15 11.15 -31.64
CA VAL A 35 0.92 11.12 -30.83
C VAL A 35 1.24 10.69 -29.39
N VAL A 36 2.00 9.61 -29.22
CA VAL A 36 2.38 9.11 -27.89
C VAL A 36 3.20 10.17 -27.15
N ALA A 37 4.23 10.75 -27.79
CA ALA A 37 5.05 11.77 -27.16
C ALA A 37 4.24 13.03 -26.78
N ALA A 38 3.25 13.42 -27.58
CA ALA A 38 2.38 14.55 -27.25
C ALA A 38 1.44 14.25 -26.07
N LEU A 39 0.89 13.04 -26.00
CA LEU A 39 0.05 12.60 -24.88
C LEU A 39 0.84 12.49 -23.59
N GLU A 40 2.05 11.92 -23.64
CA GLU A 40 2.98 11.86 -22.51
C GLU A 40 3.34 13.26 -22.01
N LEU A 41 3.62 14.19 -22.94
CA LEU A 41 3.92 15.58 -22.58
C LEU A 41 2.73 16.22 -21.88
N ALA A 42 1.52 16.06 -22.42
CA ALA A 42 0.31 16.59 -21.83
C ALA A 42 0.06 16.01 -20.43
N LEU A 43 0.27 14.71 -20.23
CA LEU A 43 0.17 14.05 -18.94
C LEU A 43 1.20 14.59 -17.94
N ALA A 44 2.45 14.76 -18.36
CA ALA A 44 3.52 15.31 -17.52
C ALA A 44 3.25 16.78 -17.11
N VAL A 45 2.70 17.59 -18.02
CA VAL A 45 2.28 18.97 -17.69
C VAL A 45 1.09 18.95 -16.73
N ALA A 46 0.10 18.08 -16.95
CA ALA A 46 -1.05 17.95 -16.06
C ALA A 46 -0.65 17.49 -14.65
N ALA A 47 0.30 16.56 -14.53
CA ALA A 47 0.83 16.06 -13.26
C ALA A 47 1.56 17.14 -12.43
N ARG A 48 1.94 18.26 -13.04
CA ARG A 48 2.47 19.43 -12.31
C ARG A 48 1.37 20.32 -11.74
N ALA A 49 0.24 20.42 -12.43
CA ALA A 49 -0.88 21.22 -11.98
C ALA A 49 -1.77 20.48 -10.98
N PHE A 50 -1.83 19.14 -11.07
CA PHE A 50 -2.71 18.30 -10.27
C PHE A 50 -1.96 17.12 -9.65
N PRO A 51 -2.23 16.77 -8.38
CA PRO A 51 -1.67 15.60 -7.72
C PRO A 51 -2.31 14.32 -8.27
N LEU A 52 -1.77 13.82 -9.39
CA LEU A 52 -2.20 12.60 -10.05
C LEU A 52 -1.40 11.41 -9.51
N GLU A 53 -1.96 10.70 -8.51
CA GLU A 53 -1.35 9.49 -7.94
C GLU A 53 -1.12 8.37 -8.99
N TRP A 54 -1.86 8.40 -10.09
CA TRP A 54 -1.86 7.42 -11.18
C TRP A 54 -1.01 7.84 -12.40
N HIS A 55 -0.19 8.89 -12.29
CA HIS A 55 0.63 9.36 -13.41
C HIS A 55 1.60 8.29 -13.95
N ALA A 56 2.30 7.58 -13.07
CA ALA A 56 3.28 6.56 -13.44
C ALA A 56 2.66 5.36 -14.19
N PRO A 57 1.57 4.73 -13.70
CA PRO A 57 0.91 3.68 -14.45
C PRO A 57 0.25 4.20 -15.74
N ALA A 58 -0.26 5.44 -15.76
CA ALA A 58 -0.85 6.03 -16.96
C ALA A 58 0.18 6.25 -18.09
N ALA A 59 1.38 6.74 -17.77
CA ALA A 59 2.48 6.87 -18.72
C ALA A 59 2.91 5.49 -19.28
N GLY A 60 3.07 4.50 -18.39
CA GLY A 60 3.36 3.13 -18.82
C GLY A 60 2.30 2.56 -19.77
N PHE A 61 1.02 2.84 -19.50
CA PHE A 61 -0.09 2.44 -20.36
C PHE A 61 -0.08 3.13 -21.73
N LEU A 62 0.17 4.45 -21.79
CA LEU A 62 0.24 5.20 -23.04
C LEU A 62 1.34 4.69 -23.97
N LEU A 63 2.53 4.40 -23.43
CA LEU A 63 3.62 3.77 -24.17
C LEU A 63 3.22 2.40 -24.71
N LEU A 64 2.63 1.54 -23.86
CA LEU A 64 2.20 0.20 -24.26
C LEU A 64 1.12 0.25 -25.36
N ALA A 65 0.11 1.11 -25.19
CA ALA A 65 -0.95 1.32 -26.17
C ALA A 65 -0.40 1.83 -27.51
N GLY A 66 0.59 2.72 -27.48
CA GLY A 66 1.29 3.20 -28.66
C GLY A 66 2.01 2.08 -29.42
N VAL A 67 2.75 1.23 -28.71
CA VAL A 67 3.45 0.06 -29.29
C VAL A 67 2.44 -0.93 -29.87
N LEU A 68 1.37 -1.24 -29.13
CA LEU A 68 0.33 -2.16 -29.59
C LEU A 68 -0.38 -1.63 -30.84
N GLY A 69 -0.72 -0.33 -30.86
CA GLY A 69 -1.31 0.33 -32.02
C GLY A 69 -0.41 0.24 -33.25
N LEU A 70 0.90 0.43 -33.07
CA LEU A 70 1.89 0.26 -34.14
C LEU A 70 1.96 -1.19 -34.62
N LEU A 71 1.94 -2.19 -33.72
CA LEU A 71 1.94 -3.60 -34.10
C LEU A 71 0.68 -3.99 -34.90
N VAL A 72 -0.48 -3.49 -34.51
CA VAL A 72 -1.74 -3.68 -35.24
C VAL A 72 -1.64 -3.03 -36.63
N ASP A 73 -1.11 -1.80 -36.70
CA ASP A 73 -0.92 -1.09 -37.97
C ASP A 73 0.08 -1.81 -38.90
N VAL A 74 1.16 -2.35 -38.35
CA VAL A 74 2.16 -3.16 -39.09
C VAL A 74 1.52 -4.37 -39.78
N VAL A 75 0.53 -5.00 -39.15
CA VAL A 75 -0.22 -6.11 -39.76
C VAL A 75 -1.23 -5.58 -40.78
N ARG A 76 -1.98 -4.51 -40.44
CA ARG A 76 -3.02 -3.92 -41.29
C ARG A 76 -2.48 -3.37 -42.61
N VAL A 77 -1.27 -2.81 -42.60
CA VAL A 77 -0.69 -2.08 -43.73
C VAL A 77 0.10 -2.98 -44.68
N ARG A 78 0.10 -4.31 -44.46
CA ARG A 78 0.74 -5.30 -45.34
C ARG A 78 0.20 -5.18 -46.78
N PRO A 79 1.04 -4.77 -47.75
CA PRO A 79 0.59 -4.58 -49.12
C PRO A 79 0.33 -5.92 -49.80
N THR A 80 -0.74 -5.98 -50.59
CA THR A 80 -1.02 -7.10 -51.48
C THR A 80 -0.05 -7.13 -52.68
N MET A 81 0.03 -8.25 -53.39
CA MET A 81 0.86 -8.34 -54.60
C MET A 81 0.37 -7.41 -55.71
N ALA A 82 -0.95 -7.27 -55.88
CA ALA A 82 -1.55 -6.34 -56.83
C ALA A 82 -1.21 -4.87 -56.50
N GLU A 83 -1.30 -4.45 -55.24
CA GLU A 83 -0.86 -3.11 -54.81
C GLU A 83 0.63 -2.87 -55.04
N THR A 84 1.46 -3.89 -54.83
CA THR A 84 2.91 -3.80 -55.03
C THR A 84 3.23 -3.64 -56.51
N ALA A 85 2.54 -4.36 -57.38
CA ALA A 85 2.68 -4.25 -58.83
C ALA A 85 2.26 -2.86 -59.33
N LEU A 86 1.10 -2.36 -58.90
CA LEU A 86 0.63 -1.00 -59.24
C LEU A 86 1.62 0.07 -58.74
N ALA A 87 2.09 -0.05 -57.50
CA ALA A 87 3.05 0.90 -56.94
C ALA A 87 4.41 0.85 -57.67
N LEU A 88 4.83 -0.32 -58.13
CA LEU A 88 6.08 -0.49 -58.88
C LEU A 88 5.96 0.10 -60.29
N ASP A 89 4.85 -0.17 -60.99
CA ASP A 89 4.58 0.39 -62.30
C ASP A 89 4.53 1.92 -62.27
N GLN A 90 3.91 2.52 -61.25
CA GLN A 90 3.84 3.97 -61.08
C GLN A 90 5.20 4.59 -60.73
N GLU A 91 5.94 4.03 -59.77
CA GLU A 91 7.21 4.61 -59.31
C GLU A 91 8.34 4.43 -60.35
N ARG A 92 8.25 3.43 -61.22
CA ARG A 92 9.23 3.15 -62.30
C ARG A 92 8.74 3.45 -63.71
N GLN A 93 7.51 3.97 -63.85
CA GLN A 93 6.87 4.30 -65.13
C GLN A 93 6.87 3.13 -66.11
N LEU A 94 6.57 1.91 -65.62
CA LEU A 94 6.61 0.69 -66.43
C LEU A 94 5.38 0.52 -67.35
N GLY A 95 4.43 1.45 -67.32
CA GLY A 95 3.24 1.44 -68.19
C GLY A 95 2.30 0.27 -67.89
N ASP A 96 2.03 0.03 -66.60
CA ASP A 96 1.09 -0.98 -66.09
C ASP A 96 1.39 -2.44 -66.50
N ARG A 97 2.60 -2.73 -67.00
CA ARG A 97 2.98 -4.06 -67.48
C ARG A 97 2.86 -5.14 -66.41
N VAL A 98 3.27 -4.84 -65.17
CA VAL A 98 3.30 -5.82 -64.08
C VAL A 98 1.93 -5.97 -63.43
N SER A 99 1.21 -4.86 -63.23
CA SER A 99 -0.14 -4.83 -62.71
C SER A 99 -1.15 -5.48 -63.66
N THR A 100 -1.03 -5.24 -64.97
CA THR A 100 -1.91 -5.86 -65.97
C THR A 100 -1.68 -7.38 -66.05
N ALA A 101 -0.43 -7.85 -65.99
CA ALA A 101 -0.12 -9.28 -65.99
C ALA A 101 -0.73 -10.02 -64.79
N LEU A 102 -0.70 -9.42 -63.59
CA LEU A 102 -1.35 -9.96 -62.40
C LEU A 102 -2.87 -9.83 -62.43
N ALA A 103 -3.41 -8.72 -62.96
CA ALA A 103 -4.85 -8.52 -63.08
C ALA A 103 -5.49 -9.54 -64.03
N ILE A 104 -4.81 -9.86 -65.14
CA ILE A 104 -5.25 -10.90 -66.08
C ILE A 104 -5.27 -12.28 -65.40
N ALA A 105 -4.20 -12.63 -64.68
CA ALA A 105 -4.14 -13.90 -63.95
C ALA A 105 -5.22 -14.02 -62.85
N ALA A 106 -5.60 -12.92 -62.22
CA ALA A 106 -6.66 -12.89 -61.21
C ALA A 106 -8.07 -12.93 -61.81
N ARG A 107 -8.26 -12.34 -63.01
CA ARG A 107 -9.56 -12.22 -63.67
C ARG A 107 -9.93 -13.46 -64.49
N TRP A 108 -8.94 -14.14 -65.05
CA TRP A 108 -9.09 -15.33 -65.89
C TRP A 108 -8.24 -16.49 -65.35
N PRO A 109 -8.75 -17.25 -64.37
CA PRO A 109 -8.03 -18.34 -63.70
C PRO A 109 -7.59 -19.47 -64.64
N GLU A 110 -8.27 -19.65 -65.77
CA GLU A 110 -7.94 -20.64 -66.80
C GLU A 110 -6.50 -20.45 -67.33
N PHE A 111 -6.04 -19.21 -67.45
CA PHE A 111 -4.68 -18.91 -67.87
C PHE A 111 -3.67 -18.96 -66.71
N SER A 112 -4.08 -19.19 -65.47
CA SER A 112 -3.18 -19.23 -64.29
C SER A 112 -2.57 -20.63 -64.04
N LEU A 113 -3.11 -21.64 -64.70
CA LEU A 113 -2.67 -23.02 -64.62
C LEU A 113 -1.47 -23.27 -65.54
N ALA A 114 -0.73 -24.33 -65.24
CA ALA A 114 0.35 -24.81 -66.07
C ALA A 114 -0.19 -25.09 -67.49
N PRO A 115 0.57 -24.68 -68.51
CA PRO A 115 0.08 -24.75 -69.88
C PRO A 115 -0.15 -26.18 -70.37
N GLU A 116 -1.20 -26.37 -71.19
CA GLU A 116 -1.45 -27.64 -71.88
C GLU A 116 -0.42 -27.89 -72.99
N VAL A 117 0.02 -26.81 -73.66
CA VAL A 117 1.05 -26.86 -74.71
C VAL A 117 2.42 -26.54 -74.12
N ALA A 118 3.31 -27.54 -74.12
CA ALA A 118 4.57 -27.49 -73.37
C ALA A 118 5.63 -26.54 -73.93
N THR A 119 5.62 -26.26 -75.25
CA THR A 119 6.62 -25.40 -75.89
C THR A 119 6.00 -24.15 -76.50
N ASP A 120 6.76 -23.05 -76.54
CA ASP A 120 6.32 -21.79 -77.16
C ASP A 120 6.16 -21.96 -78.69
N ASP A 121 6.94 -22.84 -79.32
CA ASP A 121 6.86 -23.14 -80.76
C ASP A 121 5.56 -23.90 -81.11
N ASP A 122 5.18 -24.89 -80.30
CA ASP A 122 3.92 -25.61 -80.47
C ASP A 122 2.72 -24.70 -80.24
N LEU A 123 2.83 -23.76 -79.28
CA LEU A 123 1.78 -22.79 -78.98
C LEU A 123 1.64 -21.75 -80.10
N GLU A 124 2.74 -21.37 -80.75
CA GLU A 124 2.72 -20.50 -81.93
C GLU A 124 1.94 -21.15 -83.08
N VAL A 125 2.18 -22.43 -83.37
CA VAL A 125 1.43 -23.16 -84.40
C VAL A 125 -0.04 -23.33 -84.01
N ALA A 126 -0.33 -23.69 -82.76
CA ALA A 126 -1.70 -23.84 -82.26
C ALA A 126 -2.49 -22.52 -82.31
N SER A 127 -1.85 -21.39 -82.03
CA SER A 127 -2.48 -20.05 -82.06
C SER A 127 -2.99 -19.61 -83.44
N LEU A 128 -2.49 -20.22 -84.52
CA LEU A 128 -2.96 -19.93 -85.88
C LEU A 128 -4.31 -20.59 -86.19
N LEU A 129 -4.67 -21.62 -85.43
CA LEU A 129 -5.83 -22.47 -85.66
C LEU A 129 -6.90 -22.33 -84.58
N ASP A 130 -6.50 -21.96 -83.36
CA ASP A 130 -7.36 -21.87 -82.19
C ASP A 130 -7.24 -20.51 -81.49
N GLU A 131 -8.38 -19.87 -81.25
CA GLU A 131 -8.46 -18.56 -80.61
C GLU A 131 -8.02 -18.63 -79.13
N HIS A 132 -8.28 -19.75 -78.46
CA HIS A 132 -7.85 -19.94 -77.07
C HIS A 132 -6.32 -20.04 -76.97
N ALA A 133 -5.68 -20.82 -77.85
CA ALA A 133 -4.22 -20.86 -77.98
C ALA A 133 -3.61 -19.50 -78.34
N ALA A 134 -4.29 -18.69 -79.16
CA ALA A 134 -3.87 -17.32 -79.48
C ALA A 134 -3.91 -16.38 -78.26
N GLN A 135 -4.97 -16.46 -77.45
CA GLN A 135 -5.08 -15.72 -76.19
C GLN A 135 -4.01 -16.17 -75.18
N GLU A 136 -3.77 -17.48 -75.05
CA GLU A 136 -2.73 -18.03 -74.17
C GLU A 136 -1.33 -17.52 -74.56
N ARG A 137 -1.01 -17.49 -75.86
CA ARG A 137 0.28 -16.97 -76.37
C ARG A 137 0.50 -15.50 -75.99
N ILE A 138 -0.52 -14.66 -76.12
CA ILE A 138 -0.44 -13.23 -75.76
C ILE A 138 -0.22 -13.09 -74.25
N VAL A 139 -0.94 -13.85 -73.43
CA VAL A 139 -0.80 -13.82 -71.96
C VAL A 139 0.62 -14.25 -71.53
N ARG A 140 1.21 -15.28 -72.16
CA ARG A 140 2.59 -15.70 -71.89
C ARG A 140 3.63 -14.63 -72.27
N LEU A 141 3.48 -14.01 -73.45
CA LEU A 141 4.36 -12.93 -73.87
C LEU A 141 4.31 -11.75 -72.90
N GLN A 142 3.10 -11.37 -72.47
CA GLN A 142 2.91 -10.30 -71.50
C GLN A 142 3.52 -10.63 -70.13
N ARG A 143 3.39 -11.87 -69.64
CA ARG A 143 4.01 -12.31 -68.38
C ARG A 143 5.53 -12.28 -68.44
N ARG A 144 6.10 -12.70 -69.56
CA ARG A 144 7.55 -12.67 -69.79
C ARG A 144 8.09 -11.25 -69.87
N ASP A 145 7.37 -10.33 -70.54
CA ASP A 145 7.70 -8.90 -70.55
C ASP A 145 7.60 -8.28 -69.15
N ALA A 146 6.52 -8.58 -68.40
CA ALA A 146 6.36 -8.15 -67.03
C ALA A 146 7.48 -8.66 -66.11
N LEU A 147 7.88 -9.93 -66.23
CA LEU A 147 8.97 -10.52 -65.46
C LEU A 147 10.31 -9.86 -65.78
N HIS A 148 10.58 -9.58 -67.06
CA HIS A 148 11.78 -8.85 -67.48
C HIS A 148 11.79 -7.41 -66.93
N ALA A 149 10.64 -6.72 -66.95
CA ALA A 149 10.49 -5.39 -66.37
C ALA A 149 10.74 -5.37 -64.86
N VAL A 150 10.23 -6.35 -64.10
CA VAL A 150 10.51 -6.47 -62.65
C VAL A 150 11.99 -6.75 -62.38
N ARG A 151 12.63 -7.65 -63.16
CA ARG A 151 14.05 -8.03 -62.96
C ARG A 151 15.02 -6.87 -63.27
N THR A 152 14.64 -5.97 -64.17
CA THR A 152 15.46 -4.80 -64.57
C THR A 152 15.13 -3.54 -63.78
N ALA A 153 14.04 -3.53 -63.00
CA ALA A 153 13.67 -2.41 -62.15
C ALA A 153 14.69 -2.20 -61.01
N ASP A 154 15.01 -0.93 -60.69
CA ASP A 154 15.94 -0.60 -59.60
C ASP A 154 15.36 -1.09 -58.26
N PRO A 155 16.05 -1.99 -57.54
CA PRO A 155 15.60 -2.48 -56.24
C PRO A 155 15.33 -1.35 -55.23
N ARG A 156 15.99 -0.19 -55.36
CA ARG A 156 15.88 0.96 -54.43
C ARG A 156 14.70 1.89 -54.69
N ALA A 157 13.75 1.52 -55.57
CA ALA A 157 12.57 2.32 -55.90
C ALA A 157 11.78 2.80 -54.67
N PHE A 158 11.64 1.95 -53.64
CA PHE A 158 10.89 2.28 -52.41
C PHE A 158 11.83 2.65 -51.25
N ARG A 159 12.30 3.90 -51.20
CA ARG A 159 13.05 4.41 -50.03
C ARG A 159 12.11 4.76 -48.87
N PRO A 160 12.46 4.43 -47.60
CA PRO A 160 11.69 4.87 -46.45
C PRO A 160 11.70 6.40 -46.38
N ARG A 161 10.53 7.03 -46.27
CA ARG A 161 10.38 8.48 -46.14
C ARG A 161 9.68 8.79 -44.82
N LEU A 162 10.40 9.46 -43.92
CA LEU A 162 9.83 9.98 -42.69
C LEU A 162 8.94 11.19 -43.01
N ARG A 163 7.75 11.26 -42.40
CA ARG A 163 6.94 12.48 -42.41
C ARG A 163 7.65 13.52 -41.55
N ARG A 164 8.40 14.43 -42.18
CA ARG A 164 9.23 15.45 -41.49
C ARG A 164 8.48 16.20 -40.39
N ARG A 165 7.21 16.56 -40.62
CA ARG A 165 6.37 17.23 -39.62
C ARG A 165 6.11 16.36 -38.39
N ALA A 166 5.72 15.09 -38.58
CA ALA A 166 5.48 14.15 -37.48
C ALA A 166 6.78 13.83 -36.73
N ALA A 167 7.88 13.59 -37.45
CA ALA A 167 9.19 13.37 -36.86
C ALA A 167 9.66 14.59 -36.04
N LEU A 168 9.45 15.81 -36.55
CA LEU A 168 9.78 17.04 -35.84
C LEU A 168 8.92 17.22 -34.58
N VAL A 169 7.61 16.96 -34.66
CA VAL A 169 6.73 17.00 -33.47
C VAL A 169 7.18 15.98 -32.43
N ALA A 170 7.50 14.75 -32.83
CA ALA A 170 8.01 13.72 -31.91
C ALA A 170 9.30 14.18 -31.23
N VAL A 171 10.28 14.69 -31.98
CA VAL A 171 11.55 15.19 -31.43
C VAL A 171 11.31 16.36 -30.48
N VAL A 172 10.51 17.35 -30.87
CA VAL A 172 10.20 18.52 -30.03
C VAL A 172 9.48 18.10 -28.75
N ALA A 173 8.49 17.20 -28.85
CA ALA A 173 7.77 16.67 -27.69
C ALA A 173 8.71 15.92 -26.75
N THR A 174 9.61 15.07 -27.26
CA THR A 174 10.62 14.39 -26.45
C THR A 174 11.59 15.37 -25.78
N VAL A 175 12.04 16.40 -26.50
CA VAL A 175 12.90 17.46 -25.95
C VAL A 175 12.20 18.25 -24.85
N LEU A 176 10.90 18.52 -24.97
CA LEU A 176 10.11 19.17 -23.92
C LEU A 176 9.77 18.24 -22.75
N LEU A 177 9.74 16.92 -22.98
CA LEU A 177 9.53 15.93 -21.94
C LEU A 177 10.71 15.82 -20.98
N LEU A 178 11.94 15.98 -21.49
CA LEU A 178 13.17 15.95 -20.70
C LEU A 178 13.13 16.92 -19.50
N PRO A 179 12.90 18.23 -19.63
CA PRO A 179 12.77 19.12 -18.48
C PRO A 179 11.50 18.82 -17.64
N ALA A 180 10.46 18.22 -18.23
CA ALA A 180 9.30 17.79 -17.46
C ALA A 180 9.62 16.62 -16.50
N LEU A 181 10.54 15.73 -16.89
CA LEU A 181 11.03 14.62 -16.07
C LEU A 181 12.14 15.02 -15.10
N LEU A 182 13.04 15.93 -15.51
CA LEU A 182 14.21 16.30 -14.71
C LEU A 182 13.93 17.35 -13.63
N LEU A 183 12.96 18.25 -13.85
CA LEU A 183 12.62 19.23 -12.81
C LEU A 183 11.70 18.56 -11.76
N PRO A 184 12.02 18.69 -10.45
CA PRO A 184 11.20 18.17 -9.37
C PRO A 184 9.74 18.62 -9.52
N ASN A 185 8.81 17.68 -9.35
CA ASN A 185 7.39 18.00 -9.37
C ASN A 185 6.94 18.38 -7.94
N PRO A 186 6.47 19.60 -7.69
CA PRO A 186 6.00 20.01 -6.35
C PRO A 186 4.83 19.15 -5.86
N GLN A 187 4.05 18.55 -6.78
CA GLN A 187 2.97 17.64 -6.40
C GLN A 187 3.49 16.30 -5.86
N SER A 188 4.71 15.89 -6.22
CA SER A 188 5.32 14.67 -5.68
C SER A 188 5.59 14.79 -4.18
N ASP A 189 5.99 15.97 -3.72
CA ASP A 189 6.23 16.24 -2.30
C ASP A 189 4.91 16.16 -1.51
N VAL A 190 3.84 16.75 -2.03
CA VAL A 190 2.48 16.67 -1.42
C VAL A 190 1.95 15.23 -1.39
N ILE A 191 2.20 14.44 -2.44
CA ILE A 191 1.79 13.03 -2.46
C ILE A 191 2.60 12.23 -1.43
N ALA A 192 3.91 12.44 -1.35
CA ALA A 192 4.78 11.78 -0.37
C ALA A 192 4.38 12.13 1.07
N GLU A 193 4.07 13.40 1.34
CA GLU A 193 3.57 13.87 2.63
C GLU A 193 2.26 13.18 3.03
N ARG A 194 1.29 13.11 2.10
CA ARG A 194 0.01 12.42 2.34
C ARG A 194 0.20 10.92 2.58
N GLN A 195 1.15 10.29 1.89
CA GLN A 195 1.48 8.88 2.12
C GLN A 195 2.09 8.67 3.51
N GLN A 196 3.04 9.52 3.92
CA GLN A 196 3.63 9.46 5.26
C GLN A 196 2.60 9.69 6.38
N LEU A 197 1.66 10.62 6.17
CA LEU A 197 0.56 10.85 7.11
C LEU A 197 -0.33 9.61 7.23
N ARG A 198 -0.72 8.99 6.10
CA ARG A 198 -1.50 7.74 6.07
C ARG A 198 -0.78 6.60 6.79
N GLU A 199 0.49 6.37 6.46
CA GLU A 199 1.31 5.32 7.10
C GLU A 199 1.50 5.56 8.59
N THR A 200 1.57 6.82 9.03
CA THR A 200 1.67 7.15 10.46
C THR A 200 0.32 6.95 11.14
N ALA A 201 -0.79 7.40 10.55
CA ALA A 201 -2.13 7.18 11.06
C ALA A 201 -2.45 5.68 11.18
N ASP A 202 -2.07 4.86 10.20
CA ASP A 202 -2.26 3.41 10.23
C ASP A 202 -1.48 2.75 11.38
N ARG A 203 -0.20 3.13 11.56
CA ARG A 203 0.64 2.62 12.65
C ARG A 203 0.12 3.01 14.03
N GLU A 204 -0.27 4.27 14.21
CA GLU A 204 -0.85 4.70 15.48
C GLU A 204 -2.22 4.06 15.72
N ALA A 205 -3.05 3.87 14.68
CA ALA A 205 -4.30 3.14 14.80
C ALA A 205 -4.10 1.69 15.24
N GLU A 206 -3.10 0.99 14.72
CA GLU A 206 -2.75 -0.37 15.13
C GLU A 206 -2.33 -0.43 16.61
N ARG A 207 -1.50 0.51 17.07
CA ARG A 207 -1.13 0.61 18.49
C ARG A 207 -2.33 0.87 19.39
N LEU A 208 -3.21 1.81 19.01
CA LEU A 208 -4.43 2.09 19.77
C LEU A 208 -5.36 0.86 19.83
N GLU A 209 -5.44 0.09 18.75
CA GLU A 209 -6.20 -1.16 18.70
C GLU A 209 -5.60 -2.26 19.59
N GLU A 210 -4.27 -2.36 19.65
CA GLU A 210 -3.54 -3.25 20.57
C GLU A 210 -3.77 -2.86 22.02
N THR A 211 -3.58 -1.58 22.37
CA THR A 211 -3.89 -1.05 23.72
C THR A 211 -5.34 -1.31 24.09
N ALA A 212 -6.28 -1.08 23.16
CA ALA A 212 -7.69 -1.36 23.39
C ALA A 212 -7.94 -2.86 23.63
N ARG A 213 -7.26 -3.74 22.89
CA ARG A 213 -7.39 -5.19 23.06
C ARG A 213 -6.93 -5.61 24.45
N GLU A 214 -5.77 -5.15 24.89
CA GLU A 214 -5.23 -5.41 26.23
C GLU A 214 -6.15 -4.87 27.33
N LEU A 215 -6.70 -3.65 27.16
CA LEU A 215 -7.64 -3.05 28.11
C LEU A 215 -8.98 -3.78 28.16
N GLY A 216 -9.44 -4.36 27.05
CA GLY A 216 -10.76 -5.02 26.95
C GLY A 216 -10.74 -6.53 27.20
N GLU A 217 -9.58 -7.17 27.26
CA GLU A 217 -9.49 -8.63 27.34
C GLU A 217 -10.09 -9.17 28.65
N GLY A 218 -11.06 -10.09 28.53
CA GLY A 218 -11.74 -10.71 29.66
C GLY A 218 -12.69 -9.79 30.46
N ARG A 219 -12.91 -8.55 30.01
CA ARG A 219 -13.68 -7.53 30.74
C ARG A 219 -14.98 -7.18 30.02
N THR A 220 -16.03 -6.91 30.79
CA THR A 220 -17.36 -6.52 30.29
C THR A 220 -17.90 -5.35 31.11
N ALA A 221 -18.70 -4.49 30.50
CA ALA A 221 -19.30 -3.34 31.19
C ALA A 221 -20.16 -3.80 32.39
N PRO A 222 -20.10 -3.10 33.54
CA PRO A 222 -19.48 -1.79 33.77
C PRO A 222 -18.03 -1.88 34.30
N ASP A 223 -17.02 -1.71 33.43
CA ASP A 223 -15.60 -1.55 33.79
C ASP A 223 -15.06 -0.34 32.98
N PRO A 224 -14.46 0.69 33.61
CA PRO A 224 -13.86 1.83 32.91
C PRO A 224 -12.89 1.43 31.79
N ARG A 225 -12.14 0.33 31.97
CA ARG A 225 -11.20 -0.19 30.96
C ARG A 225 -11.92 -0.69 29.70
N ALA A 226 -13.10 -1.29 29.85
CA ALA A 226 -13.90 -1.73 28.72
C ALA A 226 -14.47 -0.55 27.93
N GLU A 227 -14.91 0.51 28.60
CA GLU A 227 -15.39 1.74 27.95
C GLU A 227 -14.26 2.42 27.17
N VAL A 228 -13.08 2.56 27.78
CA VAL A 228 -11.89 3.14 27.13
C VAL A 228 -11.42 2.28 25.96
N SER A 229 -11.47 0.94 26.09
CA SER A 229 -11.17 0.01 24.98
C SER A 229 -12.04 0.30 23.75
N ASP A 230 -13.34 0.45 23.93
CA ASP A 230 -14.26 0.69 22.83
C ASP A 230 -14.03 2.07 22.18
N GLU A 231 -13.70 3.09 22.97
CA GLU A 231 -13.38 4.42 22.48
C GLU A 231 -12.05 4.45 21.70
N LEU A 232 -11.02 3.75 22.19
CA LEU A 232 -9.74 3.57 21.48
C LEU A 232 -9.94 2.84 20.14
N ARG A 233 -10.73 1.76 20.10
CA ARG A 233 -11.07 1.05 18.84
C ARG A 233 -11.82 1.93 17.86
N ARG A 234 -12.66 2.84 18.36
CA ARG A 234 -13.36 3.80 17.50
C ARG A 234 -12.37 4.80 16.91
N LEU A 235 -11.47 5.35 17.72
CA LEU A 235 -10.44 6.29 17.25
C LEU A 235 -9.49 5.63 16.24
N ALA A 236 -9.06 4.39 16.49
CA ALA A 236 -8.25 3.62 15.55
C ALA A 236 -8.93 3.46 14.18
N ARG A 237 -10.23 3.17 14.15
CA ARG A 237 -11.01 3.09 12.90
C ARG A 237 -11.12 4.45 12.20
N GLU A 238 -11.42 5.51 12.95
CA GLU A 238 -11.52 6.87 12.39
C GLU A 238 -10.17 7.34 11.81
N LEU A 239 -9.05 6.98 12.43
CA LEU A 239 -7.68 7.24 11.94
C LEU A 239 -7.40 6.57 10.58
N ARG A 240 -7.81 5.31 10.42
CA ARG A 240 -7.65 4.56 9.15
C ARG A 240 -8.58 5.06 8.05
N ASP A 241 -9.82 5.38 8.42
CA ASP A 241 -10.84 5.75 7.44
C ASP A 241 -10.66 7.17 6.89
N ARG A 242 -10.13 8.11 7.70
CA ARG A 242 -10.00 9.54 7.34
C ARG A 242 -8.68 10.17 7.79
N PRO A 243 -7.51 9.67 7.37
CA PRO A 243 -6.20 10.15 7.81
C PRO A 243 -5.94 11.64 7.50
N GLU A 244 -6.66 12.22 6.54
CA GLU A 244 -6.57 13.65 6.18
C GLU A 244 -7.17 14.61 7.22
N ASP A 245 -8.08 14.15 8.09
CA ASP A 245 -8.78 14.98 9.09
C ASP A 245 -7.97 15.15 10.40
N LEU A 246 -6.68 15.45 10.28
CA LEU A 246 -5.71 15.45 11.38
C LEU A 246 -6.13 16.32 12.58
N GLU A 247 -6.62 17.54 12.33
CA GLU A 247 -7.03 18.47 13.40
C GLU A 247 -8.15 17.88 14.27
N THR A 248 -9.14 17.24 13.62
CA THR A 248 -10.25 16.59 14.33
C THR A 248 -9.75 15.39 15.14
N GLN A 249 -8.85 14.59 14.58
CA GLN A 249 -8.29 13.42 15.26
C GLN A 249 -7.44 13.82 16.47
N LEU A 250 -6.57 14.82 16.33
CA LEU A 250 -5.75 15.33 17.43
C LEU A 250 -6.61 15.92 18.55
N ALA A 251 -7.70 16.61 18.21
CA ALA A 251 -8.65 17.12 19.19
C ALA A 251 -9.34 15.98 19.94
N ARG A 252 -9.77 14.91 19.26
CA ARG A 252 -10.39 13.73 19.89
C ARG A 252 -9.41 12.98 20.79
N LEU A 253 -8.20 12.70 20.30
CA LEU A 253 -7.13 12.08 21.09
C LEU A 253 -6.81 12.90 22.34
N GLY A 254 -6.71 14.23 22.20
CA GLY A 254 -6.52 15.14 23.33
C GLY A 254 -7.67 15.10 24.33
N SER A 255 -8.92 15.12 23.87
CA SER A 255 -10.08 15.05 24.76
C SER A 255 -10.17 13.73 25.55
N LEU A 256 -9.80 12.61 24.93
CA LEU A 256 -9.75 11.31 25.61
C LEU A 256 -8.58 11.25 26.60
N GLU A 257 -7.40 11.74 26.20
CA GLU A 257 -6.23 11.86 27.10
C GLU A 257 -6.57 12.69 28.35
N ASP A 258 -7.22 13.84 28.17
CA ASP A 258 -7.62 14.72 29.26
C ASP A 258 -8.67 14.05 30.17
N ALA A 259 -9.64 13.35 29.58
CA ALA A 259 -10.66 12.60 30.31
C ALA A 259 -10.07 11.47 31.15
N LEU A 260 -9.08 10.74 30.62
CA LEU A 260 -8.34 9.72 31.36
C LEU A 260 -7.51 10.34 32.48
N ARG A 261 -6.76 11.41 32.18
CA ARG A 261 -5.88 12.07 33.15
C ARG A 261 -6.65 12.69 34.32
N ALA A 262 -7.89 13.12 34.09
CA ALA A 262 -8.80 13.58 35.14
C ALA A 262 -9.27 12.45 36.09
N GLN A 263 -9.26 11.19 35.64
CA GLN A 263 -9.66 10.02 36.44
C GLN A 263 -8.50 9.43 37.26
N LEU A 264 -7.25 9.74 36.90
CA LEU A 264 -6.07 9.21 37.57
C LEU A 264 -5.90 9.81 38.98
N ASP A 265 -5.72 8.94 39.98
CA ASP A 265 -5.37 9.32 41.34
C ASP A 265 -3.84 9.50 41.45
N PRO A 266 -3.31 10.69 41.74
CA PRO A 266 -1.87 10.92 41.90
C PRO A 266 -1.26 10.14 43.08
N ALA A 267 -2.08 9.70 44.05
CA ALA A 267 -1.63 8.88 45.17
C ALA A 267 -1.69 7.37 44.88
N ASN A 268 -2.03 6.94 43.66
CA ASN A 268 -2.23 5.52 43.32
C ASN A 268 -1.01 4.65 43.64
N GLU A 269 0.21 5.09 43.29
CA GLU A 269 1.42 4.30 43.55
C GLU A 269 1.77 4.23 45.05
N GLN A 270 1.45 5.28 45.80
CA GLN A 270 1.60 5.26 47.26
C GLN A 270 0.60 4.28 47.89
N ARG A 271 -0.65 4.29 47.41
CA ARG A 271 -1.69 3.33 47.83
C ARG A 271 -1.30 1.90 47.49
N ALA A 272 -0.78 1.66 46.27
CA ALA A 272 -0.30 0.35 45.84
C ALA A 272 0.78 -0.20 46.78
N ALA A 273 1.81 0.58 47.08
CA ALA A 273 2.88 0.18 47.99
C ALA A 273 2.36 -0.12 49.41
N ALA A 274 1.40 0.69 49.89
CA ALA A 274 0.76 0.48 51.18
C ALA A 274 -0.08 -0.80 51.22
N LEU A 275 -0.86 -1.08 50.17
CA LEU A 275 -1.67 -2.30 50.04
C LEU A 275 -0.80 -3.55 49.94
N THR A 276 0.28 -3.53 49.14
CA THR A 276 1.23 -4.66 49.04
C THR A 276 1.90 -4.93 50.38
N SER A 277 2.32 -3.87 51.08
CA SER A 277 2.93 -4.01 52.41
C SER A 277 1.93 -4.50 53.45
N LEU A 278 0.68 -4.03 53.37
CA LEU A 278 -0.42 -4.48 54.24
C LEU A 278 -0.74 -5.95 53.99
N ALA A 279 -0.84 -6.38 52.74
CA ALA A 279 -1.11 -7.77 52.33
C ALA A 279 -0.01 -8.73 52.78
N ARG A 280 1.27 -8.33 52.62
CA ARG A 280 2.41 -9.13 53.10
C ARG A 280 2.40 -9.28 54.62
N GLU A 281 2.24 -8.17 55.35
CA GLU A 281 2.26 -8.22 56.81
C GLU A 281 1.02 -8.92 57.38
N SER A 282 -0.16 -8.76 56.76
CA SER A 282 -1.36 -9.48 57.17
C SER A 282 -1.24 -10.99 56.94
N SER A 283 -0.68 -11.40 55.80
CA SER A 283 -0.38 -12.81 55.49
C SER A 283 0.61 -13.40 56.50
N ARG A 284 1.70 -12.68 56.80
CA ARG A 284 2.68 -13.12 57.80
C ARG A 284 2.08 -13.28 59.20
N LEU A 285 1.17 -12.39 59.59
CA LEU A 285 0.45 -12.49 60.86
C LEU A 285 -0.49 -13.71 60.88
N ALA A 286 -1.13 -14.01 59.76
CA ALA A 286 -2.05 -15.13 59.63
C ALA A 286 -1.35 -16.50 59.62
N THR A 287 -0.25 -16.64 58.89
CA THR A 287 0.44 -17.93 58.70
C THR A 287 1.63 -18.13 59.64
N GLY A 288 2.13 -17.05 60.25
CA GLY A 288 3.36 -17.05 61.05
C GLY A 288 4.64 -17.19 60.21
N GLN A 289 4.53 -17.18 58.88
CA GLN A 289 5.64 -17.35 57.94
C GLN A 289 5.54 -16.34 56.79
N ASP A 290 6.60 -16.16 56.02
CA ASP A 290 6.59 -15.26 54.87
C ASP A 290 6.05 -15.97 53.62
N THR A 291 4.79 -16.41 53.66
CA THR A 291 4.13 -17.17 52.58
C THR A 291 3.81 -16.29 51.37
N ASN A 292 3.47 -15.02 51.60
CA ASN A 292 3.17 -14.03 50.58
C ASN A 292 4.27 -12.94 50.43
N PRO A 293 5.48 -13.28 49.94
CA PRO A 293 6.57 -12.32 49.81
C PRO A 293 6.31 -11.25 48.75
N ASN A 294 5.34 -11.43 47.85
CA ASN A 294 5.01 -10.43 46.84
C ASN A 294 3.90 -9.47 47.26
N GLY A 295 3.23 -9.74 48.39
CA GLY A 295 2.09 -8.95 48.87
C GLY A 295 0.88 -9.03 47.93
N ASP A 296 0.61 -10.21 47.39
CA ASP A 296 -0.57 -10.52 46.59
C ASP A 296 -1.84 -10.37 47.45
N ALA A 297 -2.83 -9.65 46.94
CA ALA A 297 -4.03 -9.34 47.70
C ALA A 297 -4.98 -10.54 47.84
N ALA A 298 -4.99 -11.47 46.88
CA ALA A 298 -5.83 -12.66 46.91
C ALA A 298 -5.26 -13.68 47.92
N GLU A 299 -3.94 -13.90 47.89
CA GLU A 299 -3.26 -14.76 48.88
C GLU A 299 -3.44 -14.19 50.30
N ALA A 300 -3.27 -12.87 50.49
CA ALA A 300 -3.51 -12.25 51.79
C ALA A 300 -4.98 -12.36 52.24
N ALA A 301 -5.95 -12.34 51.32
CA ALA A 301 -7.36 -12.53 51.66
C ALA A 301 -7.65 -13.97 52.11
N GLU A 302 -7.07 -14.96 51.43
CA GLU A 302 -7.17 -16.38 51.80
C GLU A 302 -6.53 -16.65 53.17
N ASP A 303 -5.32 -16.11 53.40
CA ASP A 303 -4.63 -16.23 54.69
C ASP A 303 -5.45 -15.59 55.84
N LEU A 304 -6.06 -14.43 55.58
CA LEU A 304 -6.93 -13.75 56.55
C LEU A 304 -8.23 -14.52 56.83
N GLU A 305 -8.78 -15.22 55.83
CA GLU A 305 -9.93 -16.11 56.00
C GLU A 305 -9.57 -17.32 56.85
N GLU A 306 -8.43 -17.96 56.60
CA GLU A 306 -7.94 -19.08 57.41
C GLU A 306 -7.61 -18.65 58.85
N LEU A 307 -7.08 -17.43 59.04
CA LEU A 307 -6.89 -16.85 60.36
C LEU A 307 -8.23 -16.61 61.07
N ALA A 308 -9.22 -16.07 60.37
CA ALA A 308 -10.56 -15.85 60.92
C ALA A 308 -11.18 -17.16 61.41
N ASP A 309 -11.08 -18.22 60.61
CA ASP A 309 -11.64 -19.52 60.97
C ASP A 309 -10.99 -20.09 62.23
N ARG A 310 -9.68 -19.89 62.43
CA ARG A 310 -8.92 -20.34 63.63
C ARG A 310 -9.12 -19.49 64.89
N LEU A 311 -9.81 -18.35 64.82
CA LEU A 311 -9.93 -17.44 65.96
C LEU A 311 -10.58 -18.06 67.21
N ASP A 312 -11.50 -19.02 67.06
CA ASP A 312 -12.14 -19.72 68.17
C ASP A 312 -11.27 -20.80 68.82
N GLU A 313 -10.25 -21.27 68.12
CA GLU A 313 -9.23 -22.18 68.63
C GLU A 313 -8.16 -21.44 69.45
N MET A 314 -8.06 -20.11 69.28
CA MET A 314 -7.10 -19.26 69.99
C MET A 314 -7.58 -18.90 71.40
N THR A 315 -6.64 -18.82 72.33
CA THR A 315 -6.89 -18.32 73.68
C THR A 315 -7.12 -16.80 73.69
N GLU A 316 -7.78 -16.27 74.72
CA GLU A 316 -7.99 -14.83 74.87
C GLU A 316 -6.67 -14.03 74.88
N GLU A 317 -5.58 -14.62 75.38
CA GLU A 317 -4.28 -13.96 75.41
C GLU A 317 -3.68 -13.85 74.00
N GLU A 318 -3.76 -14.91 73.20
CA GLU A 318 -3.35 -14.93 71.79
C GLU A 318 -4.21 -13.98 70.93
N GLN A 319 -5.52 -13.89 71.19
CA GLN A 319 -6.41 -12.95 70.51
C GLN A 319 -6.05 -11.49 70.81
N ARG A 320 -5.70 -11.17 72.07
CA ARG A 320 -5.23 -9.81 72.45
C ARG A 320 -3.90 -9.47 71.79
N GLU A 321 -2.98 -10.43 71.69
CA GLU A 321 -1.70 -10.23 71.01
C GLU A 321 -1.89 -10.00 69.51
N LEU A 322 -2.77 -10.77 68.86
CA LEU A 322 -3.15 -10.56 67.46
C LEU A 322 -3.76 -9.15 67.26
N GLY A 323 -4.67 -8.73 68.15
CA GLY A 323 -5.24 -7.39 68.10
C GLY A 323 -4.19 -6.28 68.20
N ALA A 324 -3.17 -6.45 69.04
CA ALA A 324 -2.06 -5.50 69.16
C ALA A 324 -1.19 -5.45 67.88
N GLN A 325 -0.92 -6.61 67.27
CA GLN A 325 -0.18 -6.70 66.01
C GLN A 325 -0.95 -6.05 64.85
N LEU A 326 -2.25 -6.31 64.74
CA LEU A 326 -3.14 -5.68 63.76
C LEU A 326 -3.23 -4.16 63.96
N ALA A 327 -3.27 -3.67 65.20
CA ALA A 327 -3.25 -2.24 65.48
C ALA A 327 -1.97 -1.55 64.96
N GLY A 328 -0.84 -2.26 64.94
CA GLY A 328 0.41 -1.83 64.33
C GLY A 328 0.32 -1.53 62.84
N LEU A 329 -0.59 -2.21 62.12
CA LEU A 329 -0.81 -2.04 60.68
C LEU A 329 -1.71 -0.85 60.31
N SER A 330 -2.26 -0.14 61.31
CA SER A 330 -3.20 0.97 61.10
C SER A 330 -2.68 2.12 60.21
N SER A 331 -1.37 2.34 60.18
CA SER A 331 -0.76 3.32 59.28
C SER A 331 -0.81 2.89 57.82
N LEU A 332 -0.55 1.61 57.54
CA LEU A 332 -0.61 1.03 56.19
C LEU A 332 -2.05 0.96 55.71
N ALA A 333 -2.98 0.54 56.56
CA ALA A 333 -4.40 0.51 56.22
C ALA A 333 -4.97 1.89 55.88
N ARG A 334 -4.58 2.94 56.62
CA ARG A 334 -4.93 4.34 56.29
C ARG A 334 -4.43 4.78 54.91
N GLN A 335 -3.24 4.36 54.53
CA GLN A 335 -2.65 4.67 53.22
C GLN A 335 -3.26 3.81 52.10
N GLY A 336 -3.66 2.58 52.42
CA GLY A 336 -4.30 1.64 51.51
C GLY A 336 -5.75 1.99 51.18
N GLY A 337 -6.49 2.62 52.10
CA GLY A 337 -7.82 3.16 51.82
C GLY A 337 -8.76 3.17 53.03
N PRO A 338 -9.90 3.86 52.93
CA PRO A 338 -10.87 3.96 54.02
C PRO A 338 -11.48 2.61 54.39
N ASP A 339 -11.71 1.72 53.43
CA ASP A 339 -12.31 0.41 53.66
C ASP A 339 -11.36 -0.51 54.44
N ALA A 340 -10.10 -0.59 54.03
CA ALA A 340 -9.06 -1.35 54.74
C ALA A 340 -8.84 -0.79 56.14
N GLN A 341 -8.84 0.53 56.30
CA GLN A 341 -8.76 1.18 57.61
C GLN A 341 -9.96 0.81 58.51
N GLY A 342 -11.17 0.82 57.95
CA GLY A 342 -12.40 0.49 58.67
C GLY A 342 -12.39 -0.97 59.14
N ALA A 343 -12.15 -1.90 58.21
CA ALA A 343 -12.11 -3.33 58.50
C ALA A 343 -11.02 -3.68 59.54
N LEU A 344 -9.83 -3.08 59.42
CA LEU A 344 -8.76 -3.30 60.40
C LEU A 344 -9.14 -2.76 61.79
N ARG A 345 -9.77 -1.58 61.85
CA ARG A 345 -10.22 -1.00 63.13
C ARG A 345 -11.28 -1.88 63.79
N ASP A 346 -12.27 -2.33 63.03
CA ASP A 346 -13.33 -3.22 63.50
C ASP A 346 -12.73 -4.53 64.05
N ALA A 347 -11.76 -5.11 63.34
CA ALA A 347 -11.08 -6.33 63.78
C ALA A 347 -10.34 -6.11 65.11
N THR A 348 -9.57 -5.02 65.23
CA THR A 348 -8.86 -4.70 66.48
C THR A 348 -9.79 -4.45 67.66
N GLN A 349 -10.96 -3.84 67.42
CA GLN A 349 -11.95 -3.58 68.46
C GLN A 349 -12.66 -4.86 68.89
N ALA A 350 -13.10 -5.69 67.95
CA ALA A 350 -13.76 -6.94 68.24
C ALA A 350 -12.85 -7.91 69.04
N LEU A 351 -11.58 -7.99 68.67
CA LEU A 351 -10.57 -8.77 69.43
C LEU A 351 -10.34 -8.22 70.83
N ALA A 352 -10.40 -6.90 71.04
CA ALA A 352 -10.27 -6.29 72.36
C ALA A 352 -11.50 -6.53 73.25
N GLU A 353 -12.69 -6.63 72.64
CA GLU A 353 -13.97 -6.91 73.32
C GLU A 353 -14.21 -8.41 73.54
N GLY A 354 -13.42 -9.29 72.91
CA GLY A 354 -13.59 -10.74 72.94
C GLY A 354 -14.74 -11.24 72.06
N ASP A 355 -15.19 -10.44 71.10
CA ASP A 355 -16.23 -10.79 70.14
C ASP A 355 -15.60 -11.48 68.92
N VAL A 356 -15.48 -12.80 69.00
CA VAL A 356 -14.85 -13.62 67.96
C VAL A 356 -15.61 -13.57 66.63
N ASP A 357 -16.94 -13.52 66.68
CA ASP A 357 -17.76 -13.48 65.46
C ASP A 357 -17.59 -12.14 64.74
N ALA A 358 -17.60 -11.02 65.48
CA ALA A 358 -17.33 -9.71 64.91
C ALA A 358 -15.89 -9.60 64.36
N ALA A 359 -14.91 -10.22 65.03
CA ALA A 359 -13.52 -10.24 64.59
C ALA A 359 -13.36 -11.02 63.27
N ARG A 360 -14.01 -12.19 63.15
CA ARG A 360 -14.06 -13.00 61.92
C ARG A 360 -14.59 -12.21 60.74
N ASP A 361 -15.73 -11.57 60.93
CA ASP A 361 -16.35 -10.78 59.88
C ASP A 361 -15.47 -9.59 59.47
N ALA A 362 -14.80 -8.95 60.42
CA ALA A 362 -13.90 -7.84 60.14
C ALA A 362 -12.62 -8.26 59.38
N LEU A 363 -12.05 -9.43 59.70
CA LEU A 363 -10.89 -9.98 58.97
C LEU A 363 -11.25 -10.35 57.52
N ARG A 364 -12.40 -10.99 57.29
CA ARG A 364 -12.89 -11.28 55.93
C ARG A 364 -13.12 -9.99 55.13
N ARG A 365 -13.74 -8.97 55.75
CA ARG A 365 -13.89 -7.64 55.14
C ARG A 365 -12.55 -6.98 54.81
N LEU A 366 -11.51 -7.21 55.63
CA LEU A 366 -10.17 -6.70 55.37
C LEU A 366 -9.58 -7.37 54.12
N GLY A 367 -9.65 -8.70 54.01
CA GLY A 367 -9.26 -9.44 52.81
C GLY A 367 -9.96 -8.94 51.54
N ASP A 368 -11.29 -8.81 51.58
CA ASP A 368 -12.08 -8.26 50.48
C ASP A 368 -11.64 -6.84 50.11
N SER A 369 -11.31 -6.00 51.11
CA SER A 369 -10.87 -4.62 50.87
C SER A 369 -9.47 -4.56 50.23
N LEU A 370 -8.58 -5.51 50.54
CA LEU A 370 -7.29 -5.64 49.88
C LEU A 370 -7.47 -6.00 48.42
N GLY A 371 -8.34 -6.98 48.12
CA GLY A 371 -8.66 -7.40 46.75
C GLY A 371 -9.22 -6.24 45.91
N ARG A 372 -10.26 -5.54 46.42
CA ARG A 372 -10.83 -4.37 45.74
C ARG A 372 -9.82 -3.23 45.58
N GLY A 373 -8.98 -3.00 46.59
CA GLY A 373 -7.93 -1.98 46.55
C GLY A 373 -6.87 -2.28 45.48
N ALA A 374 -6.44 -3.54 45.38
CA ALA A 374 -5.49 -3.99 44.36
C ALA A 374 -6.09 -3.87 42.95
N GLU A 375 -7.35 -4.28 42.75
CA GLU A 375 -8.04 -4.11 41.48
C GLU A 375 -8.13 -2.64 41.07
N GLN A 376 -8.45 -1.74 42.02
CA GLN A 376 -8.50 -0.30 41.73
C GLN A 376 -7.12 0.25 41.33
N VAL A 377 -6.04 -0.23 41.97
CA VAL A 377 -4.67 0.14 41.60
C VAL A 377 -4.35 -0.29 40.18
N ASP A 378 -4.73 -1.51 39.79
CA ASP A 378 -4.51 -2.04 38.45
C ASP A 378 -5.30 -1.28 37.39
N VAL A 379 -6.57 -0.96 37.68
CA VAL A 379 -7.38 -0.06 36.82
C VAL A 379 -6.65 1.26 36.60
N GLN A 380 -6.17 1.92 37.66
CA GLN A 380 -5.48 3.20 37.53
C GLN A 380 -4.15 3.09 36.75
N ARG A 381 -3.42 1.97 36.88
CA ARG A 381 -2.21 1.72 36.09
C ARG A 381 -2.49 1.48 34.62
N ASP A 382 -3.52 0.70 34.31
CA ASP A 382 -3.98 0.44 32.94
C ASP A 382 -4.41 1.75 32.26
N LEU A 383 -5.21 2.59 32.96
CA LEU A 383 -5.62 3.90 32.47
C LEU A 383 -4.44 4.87 32.29
N ALA A 384 -3.46 4.85 33.21
CA ALA A 384 -2.27 5.68 33.10
C ALA A 384 -1.39 5.28 31.90
N ARG A 385 -1.28 3.97 31.61
CA ARG A 385 -0.60 3.46 30.42
C ARG A 385 -1.33 3.92 29.16
N ALA A 386 -2.64 3.73 29.09
CA ALA A 386 -3.45 4.16 27.95
C ALA A 386 -3.35 5.68 27.70
N ALA A 387 -3.35 6.51 28.75
CA ALA A 387 -3.16 7.96 28.63
C ALA A 387 -1.78 8.32 28.07
N SER A 388 -0.73 7.57 28.45
CA SER A 388 0.63 7.78 27.95
C SER A 388 0.75 7.39 26.46
N GLU A 389 0.16 6.27 26.06
CA GLU A 389 0.10 5.82 24.67
C GLU A 389 -0.66 6.83 23.79
N LEU A 390 -1.78 7.38 24.26
CA LEU A 390 -2.53 8.43 23.57
C LEU A 390 -1.70 9.71 23.39
N GLN A 391 -0.94 10.11 24.42
CA GLN A 391 -0.07 11.27 24.37
C GLN A 391 1.05 11.09 23.34
N ASP A 392 1.55 9.87 23.19
CA ASP A 392 2.59 9.52 22.21
C ASP A 392 2.02 9.44 20.79
N ALA A 393 0.86 8.81 20.60
CA ALA A 393 0.13 8.81 19.34
C ALA A 393 -0.15 10.24 18.86
N ARG A 394 -0.64 11.12 19.75
CA ARG A 394 -0.90 12.53 19.45
C ARG A 394 0.38 13.25 19.01
N ARG A 395 1.51 13.02 19.69
CA ARG A 395 2.81 13.61 19.33
C ARG A 395 3.30 13.12 17.97
N ASN A 396 3.21 11.83 17.69
CA ASN A 396 3.65 11.24 16.42
C ASN A 396 2.80 11.75 15.25
N LEU A 397 1.48 11.81 15.40
CA LEU A 397 0.56 12.37 14.41
C LEU A 397 0.80 13.87 14.17
N ALA A 398 1.00 14.65 15.23
CA ALA A 398 1.30 16.08 15.11
C ALA A 398 2.63 16.33 14.37
N ASN A 399 3.66 15.53 14.66
CA ASN A 399 4.96 15.62 13.98
C ASN A 399 4.85 15.27 12.49
N ALA A 400 4.07 14.24 12.14
CA ALA A 400 3.81 13.88 10.75
C ALA A 400 3.08 14.99 9.99
N GLY A 401 2.13 15.67 10.64
CA GLY A 401 1.45 16.84 10.07
C GLY A 401 2.33 18.09 9.91
N GLN A 402 3.27 18.32 10.83
CA GLN A 402 4.16 19.49 10.79
C GLN A 402 5.28 19.39 9.75
N GLN A 403 5.80 18.19 9.48
CA GLN A 403 6.79 17.99 8.41
C GLN A 403 6.26 18.41 7.02
N GLY A 404 4.94 18.45 6.86
CA GLY A 404 4.26 18.88 5.64
C GLY A 404 4.18 20.38 5.38
N GLN A 405 4.03 21.21 6.43
CA GLN A 405 3.88 22.67 6.25
C GLN A 405 5.21 23.44 6.24
N GLY A 406 6.33 22.76 6.51
CA GLY A 406 7.61 23.39 6.84
C GLY A 406 8.80 22.99 5.97
N GLN A 407 8.62 22.70 4.68
CA GLN A 407 9.77 22.44 3.78
C GLN A 407 9.84 23.40 2.58
N GLY A 408 9.71 24.69 2.89
CA GLY A 408 10.37 25.75 2.13
C GLY A 408 11.82 25.93 2.62
N GLN A 409 12.77 25.34 1.90
CA GLN A 409 14.16 25.79 1.77
C GLN A 409 14.88 26.24 3.07
N GLY A 410 15.47 25.28 3.79
CA GLY A 410 16.33 25.55 4.95
C GLY A 410 17.48 24.56 5.03
N GLN A 411 18.45 24.67 4.13
CA GLN A 411 19.75 24.00 4.25
C GLN A 411 20.57 24.73 5.34
N GLY A 412 20.18 24.52 6.59
CA GLY A 412 20.86 25.04 7.78
C GLY A 412 21.53 23.90 8.52
N GLN A 413 22.80 23.68 8.24
CA GLN A 413 23.67 22.77 8.98
C GLN A 413 23.95 23.38 10.35
N GLY A 414 23.04 23.17 11.30
CA GLY A 414 23.21 23.55 12.70
C GLY A 414 23.94 22.46 13.48
N GLN A 415 25.27 22.47 13.47
CA GLN A 415 26.08 21.77 14.47
C GLN A 415 25.86 22.44 15.84
N GLY A 416 24.97 21.86 16.64
CA GLY A 416 24.82 22.18 18.06
C GLY A 416 25.43 21.08 18.92
N GLN A 417 26.75 21.15 19.14
CA GLN A 417 27.43 20.42 20.20
C GLN A 417 26.99 21.00 21.55
N GLY A 418 26.03 20.34 22.21
CA GLY A 418 25.66 20.59 23.60
C GLY A 418 26.32 19.57 24.50
N GLN A 419 27.61 19.75 24.77
CA GLN A 419 28.37 18.98 25.76
C GLN A 419 28.03 19.56 27.14
N GLY A 420 27.11 18.91 27.86
CA GLY A 420 26.75 19.24 29.23
C GLY A 420 27.35 18.25 30.22
N GLN A 421 28.67 18.33 30.45
CA GLN A 421 29.35 17.66 31.55
C GLN A 421 29.77 18.75 32.54
N GLY A 422 29.16 18.75 33.72
CA GLY A 422 29.39 19.73 34.79
C GLY A 422 29.11 19.09 36.14
N GLN A 423 30.02 18.22 36.56
CA GLN A 423 30.14 17.73 37.93
C GLN A 423 30.90 18.79 38.72
N GLY A 424 30.36 19.23 39.87
CA GLY A 424 31.01 20.21 40.74
C GLY A 424 30.37 20.21 42.12
N GLN A 425 31.01 19.52 43.05
CA GLN A 425 30.77 19.55 44.49
C GLN A 425 31.00 20.96 45.07
N GLY A 426 30.15 21.31 46.03
CA GLY A 426 30.32 22.36 47.02
C GLY A 426 29.48 21.99 48.23
#